data_AF-A0AAF6B044-F1
#
_entry.id   AF-A0AAF6B044-F1
#
_cell.length_a   1.000
_cell.length_b   1.000
_cell.length_c   1.000
_cell.angle_alpha   90.00
_cell.angle_beta   90.00
_cell.angle_gamma   90.00
#
_symmetry.space_group_name_H-M   'P 1'
#
loop_
_entity.id
_entity.type
_entity.pdbx_description
1 polymer ?
#
loop_
_entity_poly.entity_id
_entity_poly.type
_entity_poly.pdbx_seq_one_letter_code
_entity_poly.pdbx_strand_id
1 'polypeptide(L)'
;MKKSSLNPLNKTFDVFLGTNISMSRPDFTMKREFFSNNNTICYNDEPIAQAFEKLSFVKTSYMVIVKRGVDRAFITSLVVIIIIMIQETNRNRHSHR
;
A
#
# COMPACT_ATOMS: atom_id res chain seq x y z
N MET A 1 -34.67 2.32 5.46
CA MET A 1 -33.33 2.96 5.60
C MET A 1 -32.24 1.90 5.42
N LYS A 2 -31.60 1.82 4.25
CA LYS A 2 -30.33 1.09 4.09
C LYS A 2 -29.23 2.15 4.03
N LYS A 3 -28.50 2.32 5.13
CA LYS A 3 -27.20 3.01 5.08
C LYS A 3 -26.26 2.04 4.37
N SER A 4 -26.07 2.23 3.06
CA SER A 4 -24.91 1.68 2.38
C SER A 4 -23.68 2.33 3.01
N SER A 5 -23.07 1.67 3.99
CA SER A 5 -21.70 1.97 4.36
C SER A 5 -20.84 1.57 3.17
N LEU A 6 -20.69 2.47 2.21
CA LEU A 6 -19.59 2.44 1.27
C LEU A 6 -18.31 2.35 2.12
N ASN A 7 -17.73 1.15 2.18
CA ASN A 7 -16.47 0.86 2.85
C ASN A 7 -15.48 1.98 2.52
N PRO A 8 -14.76 2.53 3.50
CA PRO A 8 -13.70 3.49 3.22
C PRO A 8 -12.58 2.75 2.48
N LEU A 9 -12.70 2.73 1.15
CA LEU A 9 -11.74 2.38 0.12
C LEU A 9 -10.66 1.36 0.53
N ASN A 10 -10.92 0.09 0.19
CA ASN A 10 -9.88 -0.87 -0.19
C ASN A 10 -9.05 -0.26 -1.33
N LYS A 11 -8.08 0.61 -1.03
CA LYS A 11 -7.13 1.07 -2.03
C LYS A 11 -6.11 -0.04 -2.22
N THR A 12 -6.45 -0.97 -3.09
CA THR A 12 -5.51 -1.92 -3.66
C THR A 12 -4.71 -1.21 -4.74
N PHE A 13 -3.39 -1.40 -4.76
CA PHE A 13 -2.55 -0.88 -5.83
C PHE A 13 -1.99 -2.01 -6.65
N ASP A 14 -2.14 -1.87 -7.96
CA ASP A 14 -1.69 -2.83 -8.95
C ASP A 14 -0.40 -2.31 -9.58
N VAL A 15 0.62 -3.15 -9.60
CA VAL A 15 1.93 -2.85 -10.16
C VAL A 15 2.15 -3.76 -11.36
N PHE A 16 2.41 -3.14 -12.50
CA PHE A 16 2.71 -3.81 -13.75
C PHE A 16 4.17 -3.56 -14.08
N LEU A 17 4.93 -4.64 -14.27
CA LEU A 17 6.29 -4.55 -14.78
C LEU A 17 6.26 -4.12 -16.24
N GLY A 18 7.31 -3.47 -16.72
CA GLY A 18 7.38 -3.02 -18.12
C GLY A 18 7.29 -4.16 -19.15
N THR A 19 7.56 -5.40 -18.73
CA THR A 19 7.41 -6.60 -19.54
C THR A 19 5.97 -7.09 -19.64
N ASN A 20 5.07 -6.62 -18.76
CA ASN A 20 3.66 -7.00 -18.72
C ASN A 20 2.83 -6.09 -19.64
N ILE A 21 2.90 -6.38 -20.93
CA ILE A 21 2.26 -5.56 -21.98
C ILE A 21 0.74 -5.80 -22.00
N SER A 22 0.26 -6.98 -21.57
CA SER A 22 -1.17 -7.29 -21.62
C SER A 22 -2.00 -6.48 -20.61
N MET A 23 -1.38 -6.02 -19.51
CA MET A 23 -2.01 -5.30 -18.41
C MET A 23 -3.28 -5.99 -17.83
N SER A 24 -3.49 -7.26 -18.15
CA SER A 24 -4.69 -8.02 -17.80
C SER A 24 -4.64 -8.58 -16.38
N ARG A 25 -3.43 -8.81 -15.87
CA ARG A 25 -3.17 -9.22 -14.50
C ARG A 25 -1.95 -8.45 -13.97
N PRO A 26 -2.02 -7.83 -12.79
CA PRO A 26 -0.86 -7.17 -12.20
C PRO A 26 0.20 -8.18 -11.77
N ASP A 27 1.47 -7.80 -11.89
CA ASP A 27 2.59 -8.59 -11.38
C ASP A 27 2.61 -8.57 -9.86
N PHE A 28 2.33 -7.39 -9.28
CA PHE A 28 2.22 -7.22 -7.84
C PHE A 28 0.93 -6.52 -7.46
N THR A 29 0.34 -6.95 -6.35
CA THR A 29 -0.81 -6.27 -5.75
C THR A 29 -0.45 -5.83 -4.36
N MET A 30 -0.99 -4.69 -3.95
CA MET A 30 -0.76 -4.19 -2.61
C MET A 30 -2.08 -4.01 -1.91
N LYS A 31 -2.26 -4.72 -0.80
CA LYS A 31 -3.50 -4.78 -0.02
C LYS A 31 -3.31 -4.01 1.28
N ARG A 32 -4.14 -3.00 1.53
CA ARG A 32 -4.23 -2.34 2.83
C ARG A 32 -5.27 -3.05 3.67
N GLU A 33 -4.91 -3.45 4.88
CA GLU A 33 -5.84 -4.08 5.80
C GLU A 33 -6.71 -3.02 6.50
N PHE A 34 -7.99 -3.31 6.72
CA PHE A 34 -8.97 -2.31 7.18
C PHE A 34 -8.73 -1.81 8.61
N PHE A 35 -8.26 -2.70 9.48
CA PHE A 35 -8.12 -2.43 10.92
C PHE A 35 -6.69 -2.11 11.34
N SER A 36 -5.74 -2.14 10.39
CA SER A 36 -4.32 -1.92 10.66
C SER A 36 -3.74 -0.94 9.64
N ASN A 37 -2.77 -0.12 10.06
CA ASN A 37 -1.98 0.68 9.12
C ASN A 37 -0.93 -0.17 8.39
N ASN A 38 -1.27 -1.43 8.11
CA ASN A 38 -0.41 -2.40 7.48
C ASN A 38 -0.75 -2.49 5.98
N ASN A 39 0.29 -2.48 5.18
CA ASN A 39 0.23 -2.68 3.74
C ASN A 39 0.97 -3.98 3.42
N THR A 40 0.27 -4.92 2.80
CA THR A 40 0.86 -6.18 2.33
C THR A 40 1.11 -6.08 0.84
N ILE A 41 2.34 -6.35 0.41
CA ILE A 41 2.72 -6.43 -1.00
C ILE A 41 2.75 -7.90 -1.38
N CYS A 42 2.02 -8.26 -2.42
CA CYS A 42 1.86 -9.60 -2.94
C CYS A 42 2.43 -9.71 -4.36
N TYR A 43 3.06 -10.84 -4.68
CA TYR A 43 3.42 -11.26 -6.03
C TYR A 43 2.59 -12.49 -6.37
N ASN A 44 1.80 -12.46 -7.45
CA ASN A 44 0.87 -13.56 -7.79
C ASN A 44 0.02 -14.03 -6.59
N ASP A 45 -0.55 -13.07 -5.85
CA ASP A 45 -1.36 -13.30 -4.64
C ASP A 45 -0.59 -13.84 -3.42
N GLU A 46 0.70 -14.15 -3.53
CA GLU A 46 1.55 -14.54 -2.42
C GLU A 46 2.17 -13.31 -1.73
N PRO A 47 1.98 -13.11 -0.41
CA PRO A 47 2.63 -12.01 0.32
C PRO A 47 4.15 -12.12 0.24
N ILE A 48 4.82 -11.08 -0.26
CA ILE A 48 6.30 -11.02 -0.36
C ILE A 48 6.91 -9.95 0.56
N ALA A 49 6.13 -8.96 0.96
CA ALA A 49 6.54 -7.98 1.95
C ALA A 49 5.35 -7.44 2.73
N GLN A 50 5.63 -6.95 3.93
CA GLN A 50 4.66 -6.25 4.78
C GLN A 50 5.29 -4.96 5.29
N ALA A 51 4.61 -3.84 5.09
CA ALA A 51 4.99 -2.53 5.59
C ALA A 51 3.97 -2.08 6.63
N PHE A 52 4.43 -1.66 7.80
CA PHE A 52 3.58 -1.16 8.86
C PHE A 52 4.11 0.15 9.42
N GLU A 53 3.17 1.04 9.73
CA GLU A 53 3.47 2.31 10.36
C GLU A 53 3.82 2.08 11.83
N LYS A 54 5.00 2.53 12.23
CA LYS A 54 5.42 2.59 13.63
C LYS A 54 5.29 4.03 14.09
N LEU A 55 4.22 4.26 14.85
CA LEU A 55 3.96 5.52 15.55
C LEU A 55 5.02 5.70 16.64
N SER A 56 5.77 6.79 16.55
CA SER A 56 6.56 7.32 17.67
C SER A 56 6.08 8.73 18.00
N PHE A 57 6.28 9.16 19.24
CA PHE A 57 5.86 10.49 19.71
C PHE A 57 6.43 11.65 18.88
N VAL A 58 7.55 11.44 18.19
CA VAL A 58 8.31 12.51 17.51
C VAL A 58 8.26 12.37 15.99
N LYS A 59 8.07 11.15 15.46
CA LYS A 59 8.16 10.88 14.03
C LYS A 59 7.37 9.64 13.62
N THR A 60 6.65 9.73 12.52
CA THR A 60 6.13 8.55 11.83
C THR A 60 7.28 7.81 11.16
N SER A 61 7.49 6.55 11.53
CA SER A 61 8.45 5.66 10.89
C SER A 61 7.72 4.49 10.25
N TYR A 62 8.30 3.92 9.20
CA TYR A 62 7.76 2.73 8.55
C TYR A 62 8.75 1.59 8.72
N MET A 63 8.25 0.45 9.19
CA MET A 63 9.01 -0.78 9.24
C MET A 63 8.52 -1.70 8.13
N VAL A 64 9.47 -2.33 7.43
CA VAL A 64 9.18 -3.20 6.29
C VAL A 64 9.86 -4.55 6.52
N ILE A 65 9.05 -5.61 6.50
CA ILE A 65 9.51 -7.00 6.51
C ILE A 65 9.46 -7.49 5.08
N VAL A 66 10.58 -7.99 4.57
CA VAL A 66 10.74 -8.43 3.17
C VAL A 66 11.18 -9.89 3.18
N LYS A 67 10.49 -10.75 2.41
CA LYS A 67 10.88 -12.16 2.25
C LYS A 67 12.30 -12.25 1.66
N ARG A 68 13.02 -13.32 2.02
CA ARG A 68 14.36 -13.58 1.48
C ARG A 68 14.29 -13.74 -0.05
N GLY A 69 15.26 -13.16 -0.76
CA GLY A 69 15.34 -13.23 -2.23
C GLY A 69 14.51 -12.17 -2.97
N VAL A 70 13.71 -11.37 -2.26
CA VAL A 70 12.94 -10.26 -2.85
C VAL A 70 13.81 -9.00 -2.91
N ASP A 71 13.72 -8.28 -4.03
CA ASP A 71 14.44 -7.02 -4.24
C ASP A 71 13.95 -5.95 -3.23
N ARG A 72 14.85 -5.58 -2.31
CA ARG A 72 14.57 -4.60 -1.26
C ARG A 72 14.43 -3.18 -1.79
N ALA A 73 15.13 -2.82 -2.87
CA ALA A 73 15.05 -1.49 -3.47
C ALA A 73 13.69 -1.31 -4.15
N PHE A 74 13.24 -2.32 -4.88
CA PHE A 74 11.89 -2.35 -5.45
C PHE A 74 10.81 -2.26 -4.38
N ILE A 75 10.89 -3.05 -3.30
CA ILE A 75 9.91 -2.95 -2.20
C ILE A 75 9.95 -1.56 -1.54
N THR A 76 11.14 -0.99 -1.37
CA THR A 76 11.29 0.35 -0.77
C THR A 76 10.64 1.42 -1.63
N SER A 77 10.80 1.38 -2.96
CA SER A 77 10.15 2.34 -3.86
C SER A 77 8.63 2.25 -3.80
N LEU A 78 8.07 1.04 -3.75
CA LEU A 78 6.63 0.84 -3.54
C LEU A 78 6.18 1.48 -2.23
N VAL A 79 6.90 1.25 -1.12
CA VAL A 79 6.55 1.83 0.18
C VAL A 79 6.60 3.36 0.16
N VAL A 80 7.57 3.96 -0.52
CA VAL A 80 7.64 5.42 -0.67
C VAL A 80 6.41 5.96 -1.42
N ILE A 81 6.00 5.30 -2.50
CA ILE A 81 4.79 5.67 -3.25
C ILE A 81 3.57 5.64 -2.32
N ILE A 82 3.42 4.61 -1.49
CA ILE A 82 2.31 4.52 -0.51
C ILE A 82 2.29 5.73 0.42
N ILE A 83 3.45 6.08 0.98
CA ILE A 83 3.58 7.15 1.95
C ILE A 83 3.12 8.47 1.32
N ILE A 84 3.59 8.75 0.10
CA ILE A 84 3.20 9.95 -0.66
C ILE A 84 1.68 9.95 -0.87
N MET A 85 1.10 8.84 -1.32
CA MET A 85 -0.34 8.75 -1.59
C MET A 85 -1.21 8.92 -0.33
N ILE A 86 -0.76 8.39 0.81
CA ILE A 86 -1.44 8.59 2.10
C ILE A 86 -1.38 10.07 2.49
N GLN A 87 -0.21 10.71 2.36
CA GLN A 87 -0.03 12.12 2.65
C GLN A 87 -0.91 13.01 1.77
N GLU A 88 -0.97 12.76 0.47
CA GLU A 88 -1.85 13.48 -0.46
C GLU A 88 -3.33 13.32 -0.12
N THR A 89 -3.76 12.08 0.17
CA THR A 89 -5.15 11.80 0.56
C THR A 89 -5.53 12.58 1.84
N ASN A 90 -4.64 12.65 2.81
CA ASN A 90 -4.88 13.38 4.06
C ASN A 90 -4.91 14.89 3.84
N ARG A 91 -4.05 15.45 2.99
CA ARG A 91 -4.07 16.88 2.62
C ARG A 91 -5.40 17.29 1.99
N ASN A 92 -5.89 16.51 1.01
CA ASN A 92 -7.14 16.82 0.31
C ASN A 92 -8.38 16.75 1.22
N ARG A 93 -8.34 15.94 2.29
CA ARG A 93 -9.42 15.92 3.29
C ARG A 93 -9.44 17.16 4.18
N HIS A 94 -8.30 17.82 4.37
CA HIS A 94 -8.19 19.04 5.16
C HIS A 94 -8.49 20.31 4.35
N SER A 95 -8.34 20.30 3.02
CA SER A 95 -8.66 21.45 2.17
C SER A 95 -10.15 21.60 1.82
N HIS A 96 -11.00 20.68 2.28
CA HIS A 96 -12.46 20.71 2.07
C HIS A 96 -13.24 20.82 3.40
N ARG A 97 -12.56 21.26 4.45
CA ARG A 97 -13.15 21.73 5.70
C ARG A 97 -12.85 23.21 5.86
#